data_AF-X1PDA8-F1
#
_entry.id   AF-X1PDA8-F1
#
_cell.length_a   1.000
_cell.length_b   1.000
_cell.length_c   1.000
_cell.angle_alpha   90.00
_cell.angle_beta   90.00
_cell.angle_gamma   90.00
#
_symmetry.space_group_name_H-M   'P 1'
#
loop_
_entity.id
_entity.type
_entity.pdbx_description
1 polymer ?
#
loop_
_entity_poly.entity_id
_entity_poly.type
_entity_poly.pdbx_seq_one_letter_code
_entity_poly.pdbx_strand_id
1 'polypeptide(L)'
;RIFFIFWEACKADERCFGISYLKIRRSGFSFMGSSECVNTGTLAKDSRVGVLSKTGADAKKMFTDKVVPIANRLPFFFKPVQDGMDKPKTELAFRVPASKITKKNMHEVGNDEMMGLDTTIDWKNTDDNSYDGEKLLLLVHDESGKWIKPNNILNNWRVTKTCLRLGSRIIGKCMMGSTSNALNKGGSNFKKLYEDSNVEKRNDNGQTLSGMYSLFIPMEYNMEGFIDRFGHPVFHKPPEPVLGVDNQK
;
A
#
# COMPACT_ATOMS: atom_id res chain seq x y z
N ARG A 1 -4.36 13.65 6.58
CA ARG A 1 -3.13 14.16 7.22
C ARG A 1 -2.54 13.19 8.25
N ILE A 2 -3.24 12.88 9.36
CA ILE A 2 -2.76 12.00 10.44
C ILE A 2 -2.21 10.66 9.91
N PHE A 3 -2.95 10.03 8.99
CA PHE A 3 -2.53 8.79 8.33
C PHE A 3 -1.11 8.86 7.74
N PHE A 4 -0.80 9.89 6.95
CA PHE A 4 0.50 10.02 6.30
C PHE A 4 1.62 10.32 7.30
N ILE A 5 1.36 11.15 8.33
CA ILE A 5 2.35 11.40 9.38
C ILE A 5 2.70 10.10 10.11
N PHE A 6 1.69 9.31 10.46
CA PHE A 6 1.90 8.00 11.08
C PHE A 6 2.64 7.05 10.15
N TRP A 7 2.31 7.04 8.86
CA TRP A 7 2.99 6.23 7.87
C TRP A 7 4.47 6.59 7.73
N GLU A 8 4.82 7.88 7.67
CA GLU A 8 6.22 8.33 7.67
C GLU A 8 6.96 7.88 8.94
N ALA A 9 6.31 7.93 10.11
CA ALA A 9 6.90 7.42 11.35
C ALA A 9 7.16 5.90 11.28
N CYS A 10 6.26 5.11 10.69
CA CYS A 10 6.50 3.69 10.44
C CYS A 10 7.66 3.43 9.47
N LYS A 11 7.80 4.27 8.43
CA LYS A 11 8.91 4.17 7.48
C LYS A 11 10.25 4.48 8.15
N ALA A 12 10.28 5.53 8.99
CA ALA A 12 11.49 5.99 9.68
C ALA A 12 12.00 5.00 10.76
N ASP A 13 11.12 4.24 11.42
CA ASP A 13 11.54 3.26 12.43
C ASP A 13 11.98 1.93 11.79
N GLU A 14 13.27 1.60 11.90
CA GLU A 14 13.88 0.39 11.34
C GLU A 14 13.36 -0.92 11.95
N ARG A 15 12.72 -0.85 13.13
CA ARG A 15 12.13 -2.01 13.83
C ARG A 15 10.72 -2.30 13.34
N CYS A 16 10.10 -1.33 12.67
CA CYS A 16 8.70 -1.39 12.23
C CYS A 16 8.57 -2.00 10.84
N PHE A 17 7.71 -2.99 10.68
CA PHE A 17 7.33 -3.54 9.37
C PHE A 17 6.29 -2.68 8.66
N GLY A 18 5.62 -1.75 9.34
CA GLY A 18 4.63 -0.88 8.72
C GLY A 18 3.39 -0.65 9.59
N ILE A 19 2.26 -0.38 8.95
CA ILE A 19 1.03 0.08 9.61
C ILE A 19 -0.09 -0.97 9.54
N SER A 20 -0.72 -1.24 10.68
CA SER A 20 -2.00 -1.95 10.79
C SER A 20 -3.11 -0.94 11.05
N TYR A 21 -3.76 -0.48 9.98
CA TYR A 21 -4.75 0.60 10.04
C TYR A 21 -6.18 0.04 10.16
N LEU A 22 -6.78 0.20 11.34
CA LEU A 22 -8.21 -0.01 11.53
C LEU A 22 -8.93 1.24 11.01
N LYS A 23 -9.46 1.14 9.79
CA LYS A 23 -10.03 2.27 9.06
C LYS A 23 -11.55 2.32 9.14
N ILE A 24 -12.10 3.51 9.02
CA ILE A 24 -13.52 3.72 8.76
C ILE A 24 -13.87 3.46 7.29
N ARG A 25 -15.17 3.29 7.00
CA ARG A 25 -15.64 3.25 5.61
C ARG A 25 -15.40 4.59 4.93
N ARG A 26 -15.15 4.55 3.61
CA ARG A 26 -14.90 5.72 2.76
C ARG A 26 -13.70 6.58 3.18
N SER A 27 -12.77 6.05 3.97
CA SER A 27 -11.51 6.71 4.36
C SER A 27 -10.52 6.97 3.21
N GLY A 28 -10.82 6.57 1.97
CA GLY A 28 -9.90 6.73 0.83
C GLY A 28 -8.68 5.79 0.83
N PHE A 29 -8.61 4.79 1.73
CA PHE A 29 -7.42 3.94 1.91
C PHE A 29 -6.88 3.31 0.62
N SER A 30 -7.74 2.76 -0.25
CA SER A 30 -7.25 2.14 -1.49
C SER A 30 -6.56 3.15 -2.40
N PHE A 31 -6.98 4.42 -2.40
CA PHE A 31 -6.29 5.48 -3.14
C PHE A 31 -4.96 5.82 -2.45
N MET A 32 -4.94 5.97 -1.13
CA MET A 32 -3.70 6.22 -0.37
C MET A 32 -2.66 5.12 -0.61
N GLY A 33 -3.07 3.85 -0.54
CA GLY A 33 -2.20 2.72 -0.82
C GLY A 33 -1.76 2.64 -2.29
N SER A 34 -2.66 2.89 -3.25
CA SER A 34 -2.28 2.92 -4.67
C SER A 34 -1.30 4.05 -4.99
N SER A 35 -1.47 5.22 -4.38
CA SER A 35 -0.54 6.34 -4.50
C SER A 35 0.82 5.99 -3.92
N GLU A 36 0.88 5.31 -2.77
CA GLU A 36 2.15 4.85 -2.19
C GLU A 36 2.83 3.79 -3.06
N CYS A 37 2.07 2.89 -3.70
CA CYS A 37 2.60 1.94 -4.67
C CYS A 37 3.30 2.68 -5.81
N VAL A 38 2.63 3.66 -6.42
CA VAL A 38 3.19 4.43 -7.53
C VAL A 38 4.39 5.25 -7.07
N ASN A 39 4.27 5.99 -5.96
CA ASN A 39 5.36 6.79 -5.41
C ASN A 39 6.62 5.95 -5.14
N THR A 40 6.47 4.78 -4.51
CA THR A 40 7.57 3.86 -4.26
C THR A 40 8.12 3.28 -5.57
N GLY A 41 7.23 2.83 -6.46
CA GLY A 41 7.59 2.18 -7.71
C GLY A 41 8.34 3.09 -8.68
N THR A 42 8.04 4.40 -8.68
CA THR A 42 8.69 5.37 -9.56
C THR A 42 9.97 5.98 -9.00
N LEU A 43 10.33 5.68 -7.75
CA LEU A 43 11.51 6.25 -7.08
C LEU A 43 12.57 5.19 -6.74
N ALA A 44 12.16 3.94 -6.52
CA ALA A 44 13.07 2.86 -6.14
C ALA A 44 13.66 2.16 -7.37
N LYS A 45 14.93 1.74 -7.26
CA LYS A 45 15.59 0.85 -8.22
C LYS A 45 15.57 -0.60 -7.74
N ASP A 46 15.57 -1.57 -8.65
CA ASP A 46 15.70 -3.01 -8.40
C ASP A 46 14.73 -3.54 -7.32
N SER A 47 13.48 -3.08 -7.37
CA SER A 47 12.52 -3.24 -6.28
C SER A 47 11.20 -3.87 -6.72
N ARG A 48 10.48 -4.46 -5.77
CA ARG A 48 9.15 -5.03 -6.02
C ARG A 48 8.12 -4.42 -5.07
N VAL A 49 6.97 -4.07 -5.62
CA VAL A 49 5.83 -3.52 -4.88
C VAL A 49 4.62 -4.41 -5.11
N GLY A 50 4.11 -5.00 -4.03
CA GLY A 50 2.99 -5.93 -4.09
C GLY A 50 1.67 -5.33 -3.64
N VAL A 51 0.57 -5.83 -4.21
CA VAL A 51 -0.80 -5.49 -3.82
C VAL A 51 -1.60 -6.76 -3.49
N LEU A 52 -2.19 -6.78 -2.30
CA LEU A 52 -3.17 -7.78 -1.86
C LEU A 52 -4.48 -7.11 -1.43
N SER A 53 -5.58 -7.86 -1.53
CA SER A 53 -6.90 -7.44 -1.06
C SER A 53 -7.67 -8.60 -0.44
N LYS A 54 -8.96 -8.41 -0.11
CA LYS A 54 -9.84 -9.49 0.37
C LYS A 54 -10.06 -10.62 -0.66
N THR A 55 -9.92 -10.31 -1.96
CA THR A 55 -9.92 -11.27 -3.06
C THR A 55 -8.90 -10.85 -4.11
N GLY A 56 -8.49 -11.79 -4.97
CA GLY A 56 -7.65 -11.48 -6.12
C GLY A 56 -8.33 -10.52 -7.10
N ALA A 57 -9.64 -10.63 -7.30
CA ALA A 57 -10.39 -9.71 -8.16
C ALA A 57 -10.40 -8.27 -7.61
N ASP A 58 -10.49 -8.10 -6.30
CA ASP A 58 -10.40 -6.78 -5.66
C ASP A 58 -8.98 -6.20 -5.74
N ALA A 59 -7.95 -7.04 -5.59
CA ALA A 59 -6.55 -6.62 -5.76
C ALA A 59 -6.28 -6.19 -7.21
N LYS A 60 -6.73 -7.00 -8.18
CA LYS A 60 -6.71 -6.65 -9.62
C LYS A 60 -7.41 -5.34 -9.88
N LYS A 61 -8.62 -5.15 -9.34
CA LYS A 61 -9.40 -3.93 -9.52
C LYS A 61 -8.67 -2.72 -8.94
N MET A 62 -8.08 -2.84 -7.75
CA MET A 62 -7.25 -1.79 -7.18
C MET A 62 -6.05 -1.46 -8.09
N PHE A 63 -5.38 -2.47 -8.63
CA PHE A 63 -4.29 -2.28 -9.57
C PHE A 63 -4.73 -1.59 -10.88
N THR A 64 -5.75 -2.12 -11.56
CA THR A 64 -6.19 -1.61 -12.86
C THR A 64 -6.89 -0.26 -12.78
N ASP A 65 -7.67 -0.02 -11.72
CA ASP A 65 -8.53 1.16 -11.63
C ASP A 65 -7.88 2.32 -10.87
N LYS A 66 -6.80 2.05 -10.11
CA LYS A 66 -6.13 3.07 -9.29
C LYS A 66 -4.64 3.15 -9.59
N VAL A 67 -3.87 2.08 -9.36
CA VAL A 67 -2.40 2.10 -9.53
C VAL A 67 -2.01 2.52 -10.96
N VAL A 68 -2.56 1.84 -11.97
CA VAL A 68 -2.25 2.12 -13.39
C VAL A 68 -2.66 3.55 -13.79
N PRO A 69 -3.89 4.03 -13.51
CA PRO A 69 -4.25 5.42 -13.79
C PRO A 69 -3.43 6.47 -13.06
N ILE A 70 -3.04 6.23 -11.80
CA ILE A 70 -2.19 7.17 -11.05
C ILE A 70 -0.82 7.29 -11.72
N ALA A 71 -0.17 6.16 -12.04
CA ALA A 71 1.13 6.15 -12.72
C ALA A 71 1.08 6.82 -14.11
N ASN A 72 0.01 6.58 -14.87
CA ASN A 72 -0.15 7.16 -16.20
C ASN A 72 -0.41 8.67 -16.21
N ARG A 73 -0.92 9.22 -15.10
CA ARG A 73 -1.21 10.66 -14.96
C ARG A 73 -0.04 11.46 -14.37
N LEU A 74 1.08 10.81 -14.07
CA LEU A 74 2.29 11.52 -13.66
C LEU A 74 2.78 12.44 -14.78
N PRO A 75 3.26 13.65 -14.45
CA PRO A 75 4.01 14.47 -15.41
C PRO A 75 5.17 13.68 -16.02
N PHE A 76 5.52 13.97 -17.28
CA PHE A 76 6.51 13.16 -18.03
C PHE A 76 7.86 13.03 -17.30
N PHE A 77 8.29 14.05 -16.57
CA PHE A 77 9.55 14.07 -15.82
C PHE A 77 9.51 13.25 -14.51
N PHE A 78 8.32 12.85 -14.06
CA PHE A 78 8.12 11.89 -12.97
C PHE A 78 7.78 10.48 -13.46
N LYS A 79 7.60 10.27 -14.77
CA LYS A 79 7.24 8.98 -15.33
C LYS A 79 8.50 8.22 -15.75
N PRO A 80 8.92 7.16 -15.05
CA PRO A 80 10.05 6.35 -15.48
C PRO A 80 9.77 5.66 -16.82
N VAL A 81 10.83 5.15 -17.44
CA VAL A 81 10.71 4.26 -18.60
C VAL A 81 9.85 3.06 -18.21
N GLN A 82 8.82 2.78 -19.01
CA GLN A 82 7.87 1.72 -18.75
C GLN A 82 7.94 0.68 -19.87
N ASP A 83 7.98 -0.59 -19.47
CA ASP A 83 7.91 -1.75 -20.36
C ASP A 83 6.46 -2.20 -20.55
N GLY A 84 6.16 -2.73 -21.74
CA GLY A 84 4.87 -3.29 -22.09
C GLY A 84 3.79 -2.27 -22.49
N MET A 85 2.55 -2.53 -22.06
CA MET A 85 1.37 -1.78 -22.48
C MET A 85 1.11 -0.56 -21.59
N ASP A 86 0.47 0.48 -22.13
CA ASP A 86 0.00 1.63 -21.34
C ASP A 86 -1.02 1.25 -20.25
N LYS A 87 -1.78 0.16 -20.46
CA LYS A 87 -2.84 -0.31 -19.56
C LYS A 87 -2.62 -1.77 -19.17
N PRO A 88 -1.58 -2.08 -18.38
CA PRO A 88 -1.32 -3.45 -17.97
C PRO A 88 -2.42 -3.95 -17.04
N LYS A 89 -2.62 -5.27 -17.02
CA LYS A 89 -3.64 -5.93 -16.19
C LYS A 89 -3.06 -6.71 -15.00
N THR A 90 -1.75 -6.96 -15.00
CA THR A 90 -1.07 -7.87 -14.07
C THR A 90 0.14 -7.21 -13.41
N GLU A 91 0.99 -6.56 -14.19
CA GLU A 91 2.24 -5.96 -13.73
C GLU A 91 2.46 -4.63 -14.44
N LEU A 92 2.89 -3.61 -13.69
CA LEU A 92 3.43 -2.36 -14.19
C LEU A 92 4.94 -2.38 -13.96
N ALA A 93 5.72 -2.41 -15.03
CA ALA A 93 7.17 -2.57 -14.97
C ALA A 93 7.90 -1.30 -15.44
N PHE A 94 8.71 -0.71 -14.56
CA PHE A 94 9.52 0.48 -14.84
C PHE A 94 10.92 0.10 -15.28
N ARG A 95 11.03 -0.57 -16.43
CA ARG A 95 12.30 -1.02 -17.02
C ARG A 95 12.33 -0.70 -18.50
N VAL A 96 13.53 -0.78 -19.08
CA VAL A 96 13.70 -0.55 -20.52
C VAL A 96 13.10 -1.74 -21.29
N PRO A 97 12.22 -1.49 -22.28
CA PRO A 97 11.67 -2.55 -23.10
C PRO A 97 12.79 -3.32 -23.81
N ALA A 98 12.68 -4.64 -23.87
CA ALA A 98 13.62 -5.44 -24.64
C ALA A 98 13.56 -5.04 -26.13
N SER A 99 14.65 -4.52 -26.67
CA SER A 99 14.76 -4.20 -28.10
C SER A 99 14.80 -5.49 -28.92
N LYS A 100 13.78 -5.73 -29.75
CA LYS A 100 13.88 -6.80 -30.77
C LYS A 100 14.93 -6.39 -31.80
N ILE A 101 16.00 -7.18 -31.93
CA ILE A 101 16.99 -6.98 -33.00
C ILE A 101 16.29 -7.18 -34.34
N THR A 102 16.29 -6.14 -35.18
CA THR A 102 15.79 -6.19 -36.55
C THR A 102 16.92 -5.89 -37.52
N LYS A 103 16.80 -6.30 -38.80
CA LYS A 103 17.81 -6.02 -39.84
C LYS A 103 18.16 -4.53 -39.98
N LYS A 104 17.27 -3.61 -39.56
CA LYS A 104 17.49 -2.15 -39.59
C LYS A 104 18.39 -1.63 -38.48
N ASN A 105 18.30 -2.20 -37.27
CA ASN A 105 18.98 -1.66 -36.09
C ASN A 105 20.19 -2.50 -35.68
N MET A 106 20.53 -3.54 -36.47
CA MET A 106 21.66 -4.45 -36.20
C MET A 106 23.03 -3.75 -36.30
N HIS A 107 23.10 -2.59 -36.97
CA HIS A 107 24.32 -1.79 -37.13
C HIS A 107 24.37 -0.55 -36.24
N GLU A 108 23.31 -0.25 -35.48
CA GLU A 108 23.26 0.84 -34.50
C GLU A 108 23.86 0.36 -33.18
N VAL A 109 25.17 0.08 -33.18
CA VAL A 109 25.93 -0.16 -31.94
C VAL A 109 26.41 1.18 -31.43
N GLY A 110 25.55 1.85 -30.66
CA GLY A 110 25.90 3.09 -29.98
C GLY A 110 24.71 4.01 -29.85
N ASN A 111 24.20 4.13 -28.63
CA ASN A 111 23.89 5.40 -27.97
C ASN A 111 23.23 5.09 -26.61
N ASP A 112 23.80 5.66 -25.55
CA ASP A 112 23.35 5.70 -24.15
C ASP A 112 22.43 4.56 -23.71
N GLU A 113 22.97 3.61 -22.94
CA GLU A 113 22.18 2.61 -22.21
C GLU A 113 21.17 3.35 -21.31
N MET A 114 19.96 3.53 -21.81
CA MET A 114 18.85 4.08 -21.05
C MET A 114 18.69 3.19 -19.82
N MET A 115 18.96 3.71 -18.63
CA MET A 115 18.81 2.95 -17.40
C MET A 115 17.35 2.98 -16.96
N GLY A 116 16.73 1.81 -16.84
CA GLY A 116 15.43 1.63 -16.18
C GLY A 116 15.56 1.70 -14.66
N LEU A 117 14.42 1.68 -13.96
CA LEU A 117 14.42 1.45 -12.52
C LEU A 117 14.51 -0.04 -12.18
N ASP A 118 14.14 -0.93 -13.10
CA ASP A 118 14.00 -2.37 -12.84
C ASP A 118 13.09 -2.67 -11.64
N THR A 119 12.09 -1.80 -11.47
CA THR A 119 11.08 -1.89 -10.41
C THR A 119 9.73 -2.28 -10.97
N THR A 120 9.03 -3.16 -10.26
CA THR A 120 7.69 -3.62 -10.66
C THR A 120 6.65 -3.35 -9.59
N ILE A 121 5.43 -3.04 -10.03
CA ILE A 121 4.22 -3.04 -9.20
C ILE A 121 3.29 -4.12 -9.75
N ASP A 122 2.89 -5.07 -8.93
CA ASP A 122 1.99 -6.15 -9.31
C ASP A 122 0.89 -6.38 -8.27
N TRP A 123 0.02 -7.36 -8.55
CA TRP A 123 -0.97 -7.84 -7.60
C TRP A 123 -1.03 -9.36 -7.65
N LYS A 124 -1.40 -9.98 -6.54
CA LYS A 124 -1.62 -11.43 -6.45
C LYS A 124 -3.01 -11.79 -5.95
N ASN A 125 -3.40 -13.03 -6.21
CA ASN A 125 -4.61 -13.61 -5.62
C ASN A 125 -4.48 -13.67 -4.10
N THR A 126 -5.62 -13.68 -3.41
CA THR A 126 -5.68 -13.80 -1.95
C THR A 126 -5.38 -15.23 -1.52
N ASP A 127 -4.14 -15.48 -1.15
CA ASP A 127 -3.65 -16.78 -0.63
C ASP A 127 -2.70 -16.59 0.56
N ASP A 128 -2.65 -17.58 1.45
CA ASP A 128 -1.73 -17.62 2.59
C ASP A 128 -0.26 -17.53 2.14
N ASN A 129 0.10 -18.11 0.98
CA ASN A 129 1.47 -18.10 0.44
C ASN A 129 1.74 -16.98 -0.59
N SER A 130 0.83 -16.01 -0.73
CA SER A 130 1.01 -14.93 -1.70
C SER A 130 2.32 -14.17 -1.43
N TYR A 131 3.10 -13.98 -2.49
CA TYR A 131 4.43 -13.36 -2.48
C TYR A 131 5.54 -14.17 -1.79
N ASP A 132 5.30 -15.41 -1.38
CA ASP A 132 6.35 -16.24 -0.79
C ASP A 132 7.59 -16.33 -1.71
N GLY A 133 8.77 -16.19 -1.11
CA GLY A 133 10.06 -16.15 -1.80
C GLY A 133 10.41 -14.81 -2.47
N GLU A 134 9.57 -13.79 -2.42
CA GLU A 134 9.86 -12.50 -3.03
C GLU A 134 10.49 -11.49 -2.07
N LYS A 135 11.36 -10.64 -2.60
CA LYS A 135 11.95 -9.51 -1.88
C LYS A 135 11.14 -8.24 -2.18
N LEU A 136 10.22 -7.89 -1.30
CA LEU A 136 9.34 -6.73 -1.47
C LEU A 136 9.93 -5.49 -0.77
N LEU A 137 9.82 -4.33 -1.43
CA LEU A 137 10.08 -3.03 -0.83
C LEU A 137 8.81 -2.45 -0.19
N LEU A 138 7.66 -2.70 -0.80
CA LEU A 138 6.35 -2.29 -0.29
C LEU A 138 5.32 -3.38 -0.54
N LEU A 139 4.49 -3.65 0.46
CA LEU A 139 3.27 -4.45 0.32
C LEU A 139 2.08 -3.61 0.76
N VAL A 140 1.15 -3.34 -0.15
CA VAL A 140 -0.12 -2.72 0.20
C VAL A 140 -1.18 -3.79 0.33
N HIS A 141 -1.81 -3.84 1.50
CA HIS A 141 -2.81 -4.84 1.81
C HIS A 141 -4.14 -4.17 2.15
N ASP A 142 -5.09 -4.21 1.21
CA ASP A 142 -6.44 -3.68 1.39
C ASP A 142 -7.41 -4.75 1.95
N GLU A 143 -8.43 -4.30 2.68
CA GLU A 143 -9.49 -5.13 3.25
C GLU A 143 -9.03 -6.42 3.96
N SER A 144 -7.88 -6.37 4.63
CA SER A 144 -7.21 -7.53 5.23
C SER A 144 -8.03 -8.27 6.30
N GLY A 145 -8.90 -7.55 7.02
CA GLY A 145 -9.81 -8.13 8.02
C GLY A 145 -11.08 -8.76 7.46
N LYS A 146 -11.14 -8.97 6.14
CA LYS A 146 -12.20 -9.70 5.46
C LYS A 146 -11.74 -11.04 4.87
N TRP A 147 -10.52 -11.46 5.18
CA TRP A 147 -10.01 -12.78 4.78
C TRP A 147 -10.75 -13.87 5.55
N ILE A 148 -11.29 -14.83 4.80
CA ILE A 148 -12.10 -15.93 5.32
C ILE A 148 -11.43 -17.27 5.00
N LYS A 149 -11.70 -18.26 5.86
CA LYS A 149 -11.17 -19.62 5.70
C LYS A 149 -11.40 -20.18 4.28
N PRO A 150 -10.45 -20.97 3.74
CA PRO A 150 -9.27 -21.52 4.41
C PRO A 150 -8.16 -20.49 4.68
N ASN A 151 -8.10 -19.43 3.87
CA ASN A 151 -7.05 -18.40 3.99
C ASN A 151 -7.32 -17.47 5.17
N ASN A 152 -6.28 -16.94 5.78
CA ASN A 152 -6.44 -15.90 6.78
C ASN A 152 -5.25 -14.96 6.86
N ILE A 153 -5.54 -13.74 7.30
CA ILE A 153 -4.54 -12.67 7.34
C ILE A 153 -3.35 -12.97 8.28
N LEU A 154 -3.53 -13.76 9.34
CA LEU A 154 -2.42 -14.08 10.25
C LEU A 154 -1.41 -15.02 9.58
N ASN A 155 -1.88 -16.02 8.84
CA ASN A 155 -1.04 -16.92 8.06
C ASN A 155 -0.32 -16.16 6.94
N ASN A 156 -1.07 -15.37 6.16
CA ASN A 156 -0.48 -14.54 5.11
C ASN A 156 0.54 -13.54 5.67
N TRP A 157 0.24 -12.86 6.77
CA TRP A 157 1.18 -11.91 7.37
C TRP A 157 2.46 -12.61 7.84
N ARG A 158 2.37 -13.82 8.39
CA ARG A 158 3.55 -14.61 8.77
C ARG A 158 4.47 -14.86 7.57
N VAL A 159 3.92 -15.12 6.39
CA VAL A 159 4.67 -15.31 5.14
C VAL A 159 5.17 -13.98 4.59
N THR A 160 4.28 -13.04 4.31
CA THR A 160 4.65 -11.75 3.69
C THR A 160 5.58 -10.89 4.54
N LYS A 161 5.57 -11.05 5.87
CA LYS A 161 6.57 -10.44 6.76
C LYS A 161 8.00 -10.91 6.46
N THR A 162 8.20 -12.15 6.02
CA THR A 162 9.54 -12.63 5.62
C THR A 162 10.01 -11.97 4.32
N CYS A 163 9.07 -11.63 3.43
CA CYS A 163 9.32 -10.98 2.15
C CYS A 163 9.82 -9.53 2.31
N LEU A 164 9.62 -8.93 3.49
CA LEU A 164 9.97 -7.55 3.83
C LEU A 164 11.26 -7.44 4.66
N ARG A 165 12.00 -8.54 4.85
CA ARG A 165 13.24 -8.55 5.62
C ARG A 165 14.36 -9.36 4.94
N LEU A 166 15.61 -9.01 5.25
CA LEU A 166 16.80 -9.80 4.93
C LEU A 166 17.57 -10.05 6.23
N GLY A 167 17.58 -11.30 6.67
CA GLY A 167 18.11 -11.66 7.99
C GLY A 167 17.34 -10.92 9.11
N SER A 168 18.05 -10.13 9.90
CA SER A 168 17.49 -9.29 10.97
C SER A 168 16.98 -7.92 10.47
N ARG A 169 17.39 -7.48 9.28
CA ARG A 169 17.09 -6.14 8.78
C ARG A 169 15.76 -6.10 8.05
N ILE A 170 14.87 -5.19 8.44
CA ILE A 170 13.67 -4.86 7.67
C ILE A 170 14.09 -4.01 6.48
N ILE A 171 13.73 -4.46 5.28
CA ILE A 171 14.10 -3.82 4.01
C ILE A 171 12.90 -3.27 3.24
N GLY A 172 11.69 -3.65 3.65
CA GLY A 172 10.45 -3.21 3.03
C GLY A 172 9.39 -2.96 4.09
N LYS A 173 8.29 -2.31 3.68
CA LYS A 173 7.20 -1.94 4.58
C LYS A 173 5.86 -2.48 4.10
N CYS A 174 4.92 -2.67 5.01
CA CYS A 174 3.56 -3.04 4.71
C CYS A 174 2.58 -1.92 5.10
N MET A 175 1.75 -1.52 4.16
CA MET A 175 0.60 -0.65 4.43
C MET A 175 -0.66 -1.50 4.44
N MET A 176 -1.06 -1.94 5.64
CA MET A 176 -2.22 -2.81 5.82
C MET A 176 -3.41 -2.01 6.35
N GLY A 177 -4.58 -2.18 5.74
CA GLY A 177 -5.79 -1.46 6.18
C GLY A 177 -7.07 -2.24 6.00
N SER A 178 -7.92 -2.26 7.03
CA SER A 178 -9.23 -2.90 6.97
C SER A 178 -10.25 -2.18 7.86
N THR A 179 -11.51 -2.26 7.47
CA THR A 179 -12.61 -1.91 8.37
C THR A 179 -12.80 -3.00 9.40
N SER A 180 -13.41 -2.66 10.55
CA SER A 180 -13.94 -3.67 11.46
C SER A 180 -14.94 -4.57 10.70
N ASN A 181 -14.87 -5.87 10.96
CA ASN A 181 -15.76 -6.87 10.39
C ASN A 181 -16.28 -7.78 11.51
N ALA A 182 -17.34 -8.53 11.25
CA ALA A 182 -17.82 -9.54 12.19
C ALA A 182 -16.68 -10.51 12.55
N LEU A 183 -16.59 -10.91 13.82
CA LEU A 183 -15.49 -11.74 14.33
C LEU A 183 -15.34 -13.04 13.54
N ASN A 184 -16.46 -13.66 13.15
CA ASN A 184 -16.49 -14.89 12.35
C ASN A 184 -16.22 -14.68 10.85
N LYS A 185 -16.11 -13.44 10.36
CA LYS A 185 -15.83 -13.08 8.96
C LYS A 185 -14.42 -12.50 8.78
N GLY A 186 -13.45 -13.01 9.53
CA GLY A 186 -12.06 -12.54 9.52
C GLY A 186 -11.76 -11.43 10.53
N GLY A 187 -12.78 -10.87 11.18
CA GLY A 187 -12.62 -9.81 12.17
C GLY A 187 -11.80 -10.24 13.40
N SER A 188 -11.92 -11.50 13.85
CA SER A 188 -11.13 -12.02 14.97
C SER A 188 -9.63 -12.04 14.68
N ASN A 189 -9.25 -12.47 13.47
CA ASN A 189 -7.87 -12.53 13.02
C ASN A 189 -7.25 -11.13 12.90
N PHE A 190 -8.00 -10.18 12.32
CA PHE A 190 -7.52 -8.80 12.21
C PHE A 190 -7.47 -8.09 13.56
N LYS A 191 -8.43 -8.35 14.47
CA LYS A 191 -8.40 -7.85 15.85
C LYS A 191 -7.12 -8.30 16.55
N LYS A 192 -6.79 -9.60 16.47
CA LYS A 192 -5.54 -10.12 17.02
C LYS A 192 -4.32 -9.43 16.43
N LEU A 193 -4.25 -9.33 15.09
CA LEU A 193 -3.14 -8.65 14.43
C LEU A 193 -3.00 -7.19 14.87
N TYR A 194 -4.12 -6.47 15.01
CA TYR A 194 -4.16 -5.09 15.46
C TYR A 194 -3.72 -4.93 16.91
N GLU A 195 -4.19 -5.78 17.82
CA GLU A 195 -3.79 -5.75 19.24
C GLU A 195 -2.31 -6.12 19.42
N ASP A 196 -1.81 -7.09 18.62
CA ASP A 196 -0.38 -7.47 18.55
C ASP A 196 0.51 -6.36 17.94
N SER A 197 -0.10 -5.31 17.38
CA SER A 197 0.59 -4.14 16.81
C SER A 197 0.69 -2.96 17.79
N ASN A 198 0.32 -3.13 19.06
CA ASN A 198 0.42 -2.08 20.08
C ASN A 198 1.90 -1.75 20.38
N VAL A 199 2.30 -0.50 20.11
CA VAL A 199 3.65 0.03 20.32
C VAL A 199 4.12 0.07 21.79
N GLU A 200 3.19 -0.01 22.74
CA GLU A 200 3.48 -0.11 24.18
C GLU A 200 3.93 -1.52 24.59
N LYS A 201 3.69 -2.52 23.73
CA LYS A 201 4.02 -3.93 23.99
C LYS A 201 5.05 -4.41 22.98
N ARG A 202 6.32 -4.46 23.40
CA ARG A 202 7.46 -4.85 22.55
C ARG A 202 8.15 -6.09 23.07
N ASN A 203 8.73 -6.86 22.15
CA ASN A 203 9.65 -7.94 22.46
C ASN A 203 11.09 -7.39 22.68
N ASP A 204 12.02 -8.29 22.99
CA ASP A 204 13.43 -7.95 23.26
C ASP A 204 14.15 -7.30 22.06
N ASN A 205 13.66 -7.54 20.84
CA ASN A 205 14.18 -6.89 19.62
C ASN A 205 13.57 -5.49 19.40
N GLY A 206 12.80 -4.98 20.36
CA GLY A 206 12.12 -3.69 20.29
C GLY A 206 10.96 -3.67 19.27
N GLN A 207 10.47 -4.81 18.81
CA GLN A 207 9.36 -4.91 17.86
C GLN A 207 8.05 -5.23 18.58
N THR A 208 6.93 -4.75 18.04
CA THR A 208 5.61 -5.25 18.43
C THR A 208 5.49 -6.75 18.08
N LEU A 209 4.54 -7.46 18.70
CA LEU A 209 4.34 -8.89 18.44
C LEU A 209 4.05 -9.17 16.96
N SER A 210 3.24 -8.33 16.31
CA SER A 210 3.01 -8.40 14.87
C SER A 210 4.19 -7.89 14.04
N GLY A 211 5.00 -6.99 14.60
CA GLY A 211 6.01 -6.17 13.90
C GLY A 211 5.44 -4.90 13.26
N MET A 212 4.11 -4.72 13.26
CA MET A 212 3.40 -3.57 12.71
C MET A 212 3.00 -2.60 13.82
N TYR A 213 2.68 -1.35 13.48
CA TYR A 213 2.12 -0.37 14.42
C TYR A 213 0.64 -0.14 14.14
N SER A 214 -0.18 -0.23 15.19
CA SER A 214 -1.63 -0.03 15.08
C SER A 214 -2.00 1.45 14.99
N LEU A 215 -2.89 1.77 14.04
CA LEU A 215 -3.50 3.10 13.92
C LEU A 215 -5.03 2.95 13.90
N PHE A 216 -5.73 3.76 14.67
CA PHE A 216 -7.16 3.97 14.53
C PHE A 216 -7.43 5.46 14.45
N ILE A 217 -8.12 5.89 13.40
CA ILE A 217 -8.62 7.26 13.26
C ILE A 217 -10.14 7.16 13.35
N PRO A 218 -10.77 7.75 14.38
CA PRO A 218 -12.21 7.64 14.56
C PRO A 218 -12.97 8.41 13.47
N MET A 219 -14.24 8.05 13.26
CA MET A 219 -15.04 8.52 12.11
C MET A 219 -15.23 10.02 12.12
N GLU A 220 -15.35 10.60 13.30
CA GLU A 220 -15.57 12.00 13.59
C GLU A 220 -14.48 12.89 12.98
N TYR A 221 -13.27 12.35 12.73
CA TYR A 221 -12.18 13.09 12.08
C TYR A 221 -12.36 13.24 10.57
N ASN A 222 -13.23 12.45 9.94
CA ASN A 222 -13.46 12.44 8.49
C ASN A 222 -14.94 12.23 8.15
N MET A 223 -15.84 12.76 8.98
CA MET A 223 -17.27 12.63 8.78
C MET A 223 -17.74 13.67 7.76
N GLU A 224 -18.18 13.20 6.60
CA GLU A 224 -18.73 14.07 5.53
C GLU A 224 -19.83 14.99 6.08
N GLY A 225 -19.77 16.27 5.73
CA GLY A 225 -20.66 17.31 6.26
C GLY A 225 -20.23 17.90 7.61
N PHE A 226 -19.18 17.37 8.25
CA PHE A 226 -18.63 17.87 9.52
C PHE A 226 -17.12 18.19 9.39
N ILE A 227 -16.73 18.71 8.23
CA ILE A 227 -15.35 19.10 7.92
C ILE A 227 -15.38 20.52 7.38
N ASP A 228 -14.57 21.39 7.98
CA ASP A 228 -14.44 22.78 7.53
C ASP A 228 -13.69 22.88 6.18
N ARG A 229 -13.71 24.07 5.57
CA ARG A 229 -13.04 24.36 4.30
C ARG A 229 -11.53 24.10 4.28
N PHE A 230 -10.90 23.92 5.44
CA PHE A 230 -9.47 23.65 5.59
C PHE A 230 -9.18 22.15 5.84
N GLY A 231 -10.21 21.32 5.91
CA GLY A 231 -10.09 19.89 6.16
C GLY A 231 -10.02 19.52 7.64
N HIS A 232 -10.39 20.42 8.56
CA HIS A 232 -10.47 20.11 9.98
C HIS A 232 -11.87 19.60 10.36
N PRO A 233 -11.95 18.57 11.21
CA PRO A 233 -13.23 18.09 11.71
C PRO A 233 -13.88 19.10 12.65
N VAL A 234 -15.20 19.26 12.52
CA VAL A 234 -16.05 20.10 13.38
C VAL A 234 -16.73 19.19 14.40
N PHE A 235 -16.07 18.96 15.54
CA PHE A 235 -16.56 18.02 16.57
C PHE A 235 -17.74 18.53 17.39
N HIS A 236 -17.83 19.85 17.55
CA HIS A 236 -18.82 20.50 18.38
C HIS A 236 -19.58 21.52 17.55
N LYS A 237 -20.86 21.74 17.90
CA LYS A 237 -21.68 22.75 17.24
C LYS A 237 -21.00 24.13 17.41
N PRO A 238 -20.57 24.78 16.32
CA PRO A 238 -19.97 26.09 16.42
C PRO A 238 -21.05 27.14 16.73
N PRO A 239 -20.69 28.27 17.37
CA PRO A 239 -21.63 29.36 17.62
C PRO A 239 -22.14 30.00 16.32
N GLU A 240 -21.29 30.05 15.30
CA GLU A 240 -21.60 30.53 13.96
C GLU A 240 -21.40 29.42 12.93
N PRO A 241 -22.19 29.37 11.84
CA PRO A 241 -22.02 28.36 10.79
C PRO A 241 -20.61 28.36 10.20
N VAL A 242 -20.02 27.17 10.06
CA VAL A 242 -18.67 26.98 9.51
C VAL A 242 -18.80 26.51 8.07
N LEU A 243 -18.08 27.16 7.17
CA LEU A 243 -18.08 26.78 5.76
C LEU A 243 -17.40 25.42 5.58
N GLY A 244 -18.10 24.47 4.98
CA GLY A 244 -17.61 23.15 4.61
C GLY A 244 -16.76 23.13 3.34
N VAL A 245 -16.18 21.96 3.05
CA VAL A 245 -15.35 21.71 1.85
C VAL A 245 -16.11 21.83 0.52
N ASP A 246 -17.43 21.72 0.57
CA ASP A 246 -18.36 21.87 -0.55
C ASP A 246 -18.88 23.31 -0.71
N ASN A 247 -18.33 24.26 0.06
CA ASN A 247 -18.77 25.65 0.17
C ASN A 247 -20.20 25.82 0.72
N GLN A 248 -20.74 24.82 1.42
CA GLN A 248 -21.99 24.94 2.16
C GLN A 248 -21.74 25.33 3.64
N LYS A 249 -22.74 25.89 4.31
CA LYS A 249 -22.67 26.33 5.73
C LYS A 249 -23.31 25.33 6.67
#